data_AF-A0A5K1HJI2-F1
#
_entry.id   AF-A0A5K1HJI2-F1
#
_cell.length_a   1.000
_cell.length_b   1.000
_cell.length_c   1.000
_cell.angle_alpha   90.00
_cell.angle_beta   90.00
_cell.angle_gamma   90.00
#
_symmetry.space_group_name_H-M   'P 1'
#
loop_
_entity.id
_entity.type
_entity.pdbx_description
1 polymer ?
#
loop_
_entity_poly.entity_id
_entity_poly.type
_entity_poly.pdbx_seq_one_letter_code
_entity_poly.pdbx_strand_id
1 'polypeptide(L)'
;NYCGGGYKGLTNHLDYILGMGFDAIWISPIIDNRDGGYHGYWGRNLYKLNDHFGSEQDFVNFVSACHAKGILVMVDVVGNHMGNLDTNFGVNTPFNDAATITITAKSQGKTSQLTTRTG
;
A
#
# COMPACT_ATOMS: atom_id res chain seq x y z
N ASN A 1 14.16 3.57 12.10
CA ASN A 1 13.10 3.37 13.11
C ASN A 1 11.85 4.12 12.70
N TYR A 2 10.66 3.60 13.03
CA TYR A 2 9.37 4.25 12.75
C TYR A 2 9.14 5.45 13.67
N CYS A 3 8.50 6.49 13.14
CA CYS A 3 8.20 7.74 13.87
C CYS A 3 6.71 7.90 14.24
N GLY A 4 5.87 6.89 13.95
CA GLY A 4 4.45 6.87 14.37
C GLY A 4 3.43 7.51 13.40
N GLY A 5 3.85 7.86 12.18
CA GLY A 5 2.91 8.27 11.13
C GLY A 5 2.05 7.10 10.61
N GLY A 6 0.82 7.38 10.19
CA GLY A 6 -0.11 6.36 9.70
C GLY A 6 -1.40 6.94 9.10
N TYR A 7 -2.31 6.06 8.68
CA TYR A 7 -3.50 6.42 7.90
C TYR A 7 -4.46 7.38 8.64
N LYS A 8 -4.62 7.21 9.96
CA LYS A 8 -5.42 8.14 10.77
C LYS A 8 -4.81 9.55 10.82
N GLY A 9 -3.49 9.62 10.93
CA GLY A 9 -2.76 10.89 10.87
C GLY A 9 -2.99 11.59 9.53
N LEU A 10 -2.83 10.88 8.42
CA LEU A 10 -3.11 11.41 7.08
C LEU A 10 -4.57 11.89 6.95
N THR A 11 -5.52 11.08 7.43
CA THR A 11 -6.96 11.39 7.40
C THR A 11 -7.27 12.71 8.12
N ASN A 12 -6.63 12.94 9.27
CA ASN A 12 -6.83 14.15 10.07
C ASN A 12 -6.28 15.44 9.41
N HIS A 13 -5.47 15.31 8.36
CA HIS A 13 -4.83 16.44 7.68
C HIS A 13 -5.26 16.62 6.22
N LEU A 14 -6.31 15.92 5.75
CA LEU A 14 -6.77 16.06 4.36
C LEU A 14 -7.24 17.49 4.03
N ASP A 15 -7.82 18.21 4.99
CA ASP A 15 -8.24 19.61 4.76
C ASP A 15 -7.06 20.56 4.57
N TYR A 16 -5.92 20.26 5.19
CA TYR A 16 -4.69 21.02 4.95
C TYR A 16 -4.18 20.81 3.52
N ILE A 17 -4.18 19.56 3.05
CA ILE A 17 -3.76 19.20 1.68
C ILE A 17 -4.69 19.85 0.65
N LEU A 18 -6.00 19.73 0.87
CA LEU A 18 -7.01 20.34 0.00
C LEU A 18 -6.90 21.88 0.01
N GLY A 19 -6.64 22.49 1.16
CA GLY A 19 -6.46 23.93 1.31
C GLY A 19 -5.25 24.49 0.54
N MET A 20 -4.26 23.65 0.24
CA MET A 20 -3.15 24.01 -0.66
C MET A 20 -3.50 23.88 -2.15
N GLY A 21 -4.66 23.30 -2.48
CA GLY A 21 -5.15 23.12 -3.85
C GLY A 21 -4.76 21.81 -4.52
N PHE A 22 -4.27 20.82 -3.77
CA PHE A 22 -3.97 19.49 -4.32
C PHE A 22 -5.22 18.60 -4.35
N ASP A 23 -5.35 17.81 -5.42
CA ASP A 23 -6.43 16.85 -5.68
C ASP A 23 -5.92 15.40 -5.74
N ALA A 24 -4.65 15.16 -5.43
CA ALA A 24 -4.06 13.83 -5.36
C ALA A 24 -2.94 13.76 -4.32
N ILE A 25 -2.77 12.57 -3.74
CA ILE A 25 -1.66 12.24 -2.85
C ILE A 25 -0.99 10.95 -3.30
N TRP A 26 0.33 10.91 -3.18
CA TRP A 26 1.13 9.72 -3.38
C TRP A 26 1.72 9.28 -2.05
N ILE A 27 1.41 8.05 -1.62
CA ILE A 27 1.86 7.49 -0.35
C ILE A 27 2.92 6.40 -0.58
N SER A 28 3.76 6.21 0.43
CA SER A 28 4.76 5.14 0.50
C SER A 28 4.15 3.74 0.30
N PRO A 29 4.96 2.73 -0.06
CA PRO A 29 4.46 1.36 -0.15
C PRO A 29 3.84 0.91 1.17
N ILE A 30 2.63 0.37 1.08
CA ILE A 30 1.77 0.08 2.24
C ILE A 30 1.95 -1.34 2.79
N ILE A 31 2.73 -2.17 2.10
CA ILE A 31 2.91 -3.58 2.44
C ILE A 31 3.78 -3.77 3.68
N ASP A 32 3.64 -4.92 4.32
CA ASP A 32 4.48 -5.36 5.42
C ASP A 32 5.96 -5.32 5.06
N ASN A 33 6.77 -4.76 5.95
CA ASN A 33 8.18 -4.45 5.74
C ASN A 33 9.05 -5.11 6.81
N ARG A 34 10.35 -5.24 6.51
CA ARG A 34 11.35 -5.62 7.50
C ARG A 34 11.45 -4.60 8.64
N ASP A 35 12.02 -5.05 9.76
CA ASP A 35 12.38 -4.17 10.87
C ASP A 35 13.23 -3.01 10.37
N GLY A 36 12.87 -1.80 10.76
CA GLY A 36 13.53 -0.58 10.29
C GLY A 36 13.10 -0.09 8.90
N GLY A 37 12.33 -0.85 8.12
CA GLY A 37 11.80 -0.49 6.79
C GLY A 37 10.66 0.55 6.82
N TYR A 38 10.82 1.62 7.61
CA TYR A 38 9.77 2.63 7.84
C TYR A 38 9.30 3.37 6.58
N HIS A 39 10.14 3.36 5.53
CA HIS A 39 9.86 3.99 4.24
C HIS A 39 9.05 3.11 3.29
N GLY A 40 8.85 1.82 3.59
CA GLY A 40 8.00 0.91 2.80
C GLY A 40 8.71 0.09 1.71
N TYR A 41 9.96 0.41 1.39
CA TYR A 41 10.71 -0.20 0.28
C TYR A 41 11.46 -1.51 0.62
N TRP A 42 11.34 -2.03 1.84
CA TRP A 42 11.93 -3.29 2.28
C TRP A 42 10.85 -4.34 2.52
N GLY A 43 10.04 -4.60 1.48
CA GLY A 43 8.91 -5.51 1.54
C GLY A 43 9.29 -6.90 2.06
N ARG A 44 8.50 -7.41 2.99
CA ARG A 44 8.60 -8.78 3.55
C ARG A 44 7.41 -9.62 3.11
N ASN A 45 6.18 -9.12 3.29
CA ASN A 45 4.96 -9.81 2.86
C ASN A 45 4.11 -8.91 1.97
N LEU A 46 4.05 -9.23 0.66
CA LEU A 46 3.32 -8.45 -0.33
C LEU A 46 1.79 -8.55 -0.18
N TYR A 47 1.29 -9.51 0.59
CA TYR A 47 -0.15 -9.75 0.80
C TYR A 47 -0.68 -9.18 2.11
N LYS A 48 0.17 -8.54 2.92
CA LYS A 48 -0.20 -7.97 4.20
C LYS A 48 0.15 -6.49 4.22
N LEU A 49 -0.70 -5.65 4.84
CA LEU A 49 -0.34 -4.26 5.12
C LEU A 49 0.66 -4.13 6.28
N ASN A 50 1.37 -3.02 6.31
CA ASN A 50 2.27 -2.66 7.39
C ASN A 50 1.49 -2.21 8.64
N ASP A 51 1.53 -3.03 9.69
CA ASP A 51 0.82 -2.76 10.95
C ASP A 51 1.26 -1.43 11.63
N HIS A 52 2.45 -0.90 11.30
CA HIS A 52 2.91 0.39 11.81
C HIS A 52 2.11 1.59 11.27
N PHE A 53 1.45 1.46 10.12
CA PHE A 53 0.66 2.54 9.52
C PHE A 53 -0.82 2.51 9.96
N GLY A 54 -1.29 1.38 10.50
CA GLY A 54 -2.67 1.16 10.93
C GLY A 54 -3.25 -0.15 10.38
N SER A 55 -4.50 -0.42 10.70
CA SER A 55 -5.21 -1.61 10.21
C SER A 55 -5.65 -1.48 8.74
N GLU A 56 -6.02 -2.59 8.10
CA GLU A 56 -6.65 -2.58 6.77
C GLU A 56 -7.90 -1.71 6.74
N GLN A 57 -8.71 -1.74 7.80
CA GLN A 57 -9.88 -0.89 7.91
C GLN A 57 -9.50 0.59 8.00
N ASP A 58 -8.40 0.94 8.68
CA ASP A 58 -7.91 2.32 8.71
C ASP A 58 -7.47 2.79 7.32
N PHE A 59 -6.83 1.93 6.51
CA PHE A 59 -6.47 2.24 5.13
C PHE A 59 -7.71 2.46 4.25
N VAL A 60 -8.71 1.58 4.35
CA VAL A 60 -9.99 1.73 3.64
C VAL A 60 -10.68 3.05 4.03
N ASN A 61 -10.75 3.35 5.33
CA ASN A 61 -11.35 4.59 5.82
C ASN A 61 -10.63 5.84 5.30
N PHE A 62 -9.29 5.80 5.27
CA PHE A 62 -8.48 6.88 4.73
C PHE A 62 -8.73 7.10 3.22
N VAL A 63 -8.72 6.04 2.42
CA VAL A 63 -9.00 6.14 0.98
C VAL A 63 -10.42 6.65 0.73
N SER A 64 -11.40 6.16 1.49
CA SER A 64 -12.78 6.66 1.43
C SER A 64 -12.89 8.15 1.78
N ALA A 65 -12.17 8.61 2.82
CA ALA A 65 -12.15 10.01 3.21
C ALA A 65 -11.49 10.91 2.14
N CYS A 66 -10.43 10.42 1.48
CA CYS A 66 -9.80 11.10 0.35
C CYS A 66 -10.80 11.27 -0.81
N HIS A 67 -11.42 10.17 -1.24
CA HIS A 67 -12.37 10.20 -2.36
C HIS A 67 -13.62 11.05 -2.06
N ALA A 68 -14.10 11.07 -0.82
CA ALA A 68 -15.21 11.94 -0.42
C ALA A 68 -14.88 13.44 -0.58
N LYS A 69 -13.59 13.80 -0.57
CA LYS A 69 -13.08 15.16 -0.81
C LYS A 69 -12.57 15.39 -2.24
N GLY A 70 -12.73 14.42 -3.14
CA GLY A 70 -12.20 14.49 -4.50
C GLY A 70 -10.68 14.29 -4.61
N ILE A 71 -10.02 13.74 -3.59
CA ILE A 71 -8.58 13.50 -3.57
C ILE A 71 -8.29 12.07 -4.07
N LEU A 72 -7.49 11.93 -5.12
CA LEU A 72 -7.00 10.64 -5.61
C LEU A 72 -5.87 10.11 -4.72
N VAL A 73 -5.83 8.79 -4.53
CA VAL A 73 -4.76 8.12 -3.77
C VAL A 73 -3.93 7.26 -4.72
N MET A 74 -2.65 7.60 -4.88
CA MET A 74 -1.65 6.80 -5.56
C MET A 74 -0.80 6.07 -4.52
N VAL A 75 -0.64 4.76 -4.69
CA VAL A 75 0.21 3.92 -3.84
C VAL A 75 1.51 3.63 -4.58
N ASP A 76 2.65 3.87 -3.93
CA ASP A 76 3.94 3.38 -4.46
C ASP A 76 4.00 1.84 -4.42
N VAL A 77 4.43 1.23 -5.52
CA VAL A 77 4.51 -0.22 -5.67
C VAL A 77 5.90 -0.62 -6.13
N VAL A 78 6.55 -1.47 -5.34
CA VAL A 78 7.88 -2.00 -5.65
C VAL A 78 7.75 -3.35 -6.34
N GLY A 79 8.07 -3.39 -7.64
CA GLY A 79 8.15 -4.64 -8.41
C GLY A 79 9.56 -5.20 -8.57
N ASN A 80 10.59 -4.47 -8.15
CA ASN A 80 11.98 -4.79 -8.47
C ASN A 80 12.68 -5.68 -7.43
N HIS A 81 12.40 -5.50 -6.14
CA HIS A 81 13.17 -6.15 -5.05
C HIS A 81 12.33 -6.38 -3.79
N MET A 82 12.85 -7.24 -2.91
CA MET A 82 12.34 -7.48 -1.55
C MET A 82 13.36 -6.99 -0.51
N GLY A 83 12.89 -6.72 0.71
CA GLY A 83 13.77 -6.37 1.83
C GLY A 83 14.49 -7.60 2.37
N ASN A 84 15.77 -7.75 2.06
CA ASN A 84 16.63 -8.77 2.65
C ASN A 84 17.84 -8.11 3.30
N LEU A 85 18.00 -8.35 4.60
CA LEU A 85 19.15 -7.91 5.39
C LEU A 85 20.13 -9.07 5.63
N ASP A 86 19.77 -10.29 5.22
CA ASP A 86 20.55 -11.51 5.35
C ASP A 86 20.32 -12.45 4.15
N THR A 87 20.84 -13.68 4.21
CA THR A 87 20.74 -14.70 3.16
C THR A 87 19.50 -15.61 3.28
N ASN A 88 18.61 -15.37 4.24
CA ASN A 88 17.41 -16.19 4.41
C ASN A 88 16.25 -15.59 3.58
N PHE A 89 16.02 -16.14 2.39
CA PHE A 89 14.96 -15.64 1.50
C PHE A 89 13.56 -16.19 1.82
N GLY A 90 13.46 -17.30 2.57
CA GLY A 90 12.19 -17.97 2.87
C GLY A 90 11.26 -17.21 3.83
N VAL A 91 11.76 -16.11 4.40
CA VAL A 91 10.99 -15.18 5.24
C VAL A 91 10.25 -14.11 4.43
N ASN A 92 10.44 -14.08 3.11
CA ASN A 92 9.65 -13.22 2.21
C ASN A 92 8.39 -13.96 1.74
N THR A 93 7.31 -13.22 1.50
CA THR A 93 6.04 -13.78 1.04
C THR A 93 5.47 -12.91 -0.09
N PRO A 94 5.12 -13.49 -1.25
CA PRO A 94 5.39 -14.87 -1.64
C PRO A 94 6.89 -15.11 -1.86
N PHE A 95 7.38 -16.27 -1.48
CA PHE A 95 8.66 -16.80 -1.95
C PHE A 95 8.33 -18.16 -2.55
N ASN A 96 8.84 -18.43 -3.76
CA ASN A 96 8.66 -19.68 -4.54
C ASN A 96 7.22 -20.26 -4.68
N ASP A 97 6.20 -19.54 -4.23
CA ASP A 97 4.79 -19.87 -4.43
C ASP A 97 4.27 -19.31 -5.76
N ALA A 98 3.56 -20.15 -6.51
CA ALA A 98 2.84 -19.73 -7.70
C ALA A 98 1.73 -18.71 -7.32
N ALA A 99 1.99 -17.43 -7.55
CA ALA A 99 1.03 -16.37 -7.29
C ALA A 99 0.02 -16.23 -8.44
N THR A 100 -1.22 -15.89 -8.09
CA THR A 100 -2.24 -15.47 -9.06
C THR A 100 -2.40 -13.95 -8.94
N ILE A 101 -2.01 -13.22 -9.99
CA ILE A 101 -2.23 -11.77 -10.06
C ILE A 101 -3.61 -11.54 -10.68
N THR A 102 -4.52 -10.95 -9.91
CA THR A 102 -5.83 -10.51 -10.39
C THR A 102 -5.85 -8.98 -10.48
N ILE A 103 -5.81 -8.46 -11.70
CA ILE A 103 -6.02 -7.03 -11.94
C ILE A 103 -7.52 -6.80 -12.06
N THR A 104 -8.10 -6.03 -11.13
CA THR A 104 -9.50 -5.61 -11.20
C THR A 104 -9.57 -4.16 -11.67
N ALA A 105 -10.05 -3.94 -12.89
CA ALA A 105 -10.37 -2.60 -13.37
C ALA A 105 -11.86 -2.31 -13.15
N LYS A 106 -12.17 -1.14 -12.57
CA LYS A 106 -13.53 -0.62 -12.45
C LYS A 106 -13.67 0.65 -13.29
N SER A 107 -14.58 0.64 -14.25
CA SER A 107 -14.95 1.82 -15.06
C SER A 107 -16.46 1.84 -15.28
N GLN A 108 -17.09 2.98 -14.97
CA GLN A 108 -18.51 3.26 -15.24
C GLN A 108 -19.47 2.10 -14.91
N GLY A 109 -19.38 1.55 -13.71
CA GLY A 109 -20.27 0.48 -13.24
C GLY A 109 -19.99 -0.92 -13.80
N LYS A 110 -18.97 -1.10 -14.66
CA LYS A 110 -18.51 -2.42 -15.13
C LYS A 110 -17.21 -2.81 -14.42
N THR A 111 -17.16 -4.07 -13.99
CA THR A 111 -15.97 -4.69 -13.41
C THR A 111 -15.40 -5.70 -14.39
N SER A 112 -14.13 -5.58 -14.71
CA SER A 112 -13.38 -6.57 -15.51
C SER A 112 -12.22 -7.10 -14.67
N GLN A 113 -12.08 -8.42 -14.64
CA GLN A 113 -10.99 -9.11 -13.95
C GLN A 113 -10.11 -9.83 -14.96
N LEU A 114 -8.81 -9.57 -14.92
CA LEU A 114 -7.80 -10.35 -15.63
C LEU A 114 -6.99 -11.11 -14.59
N THR A 115 -7.00 -12.44 -14.69
CA THR A 115 -6.34 -13.33 -13.76
C THR A 115 -5.21 -14.06 -14.48
N THR A 116 -3.98 -13.90 -14.02
CA THR A 116 -2.80 -14.60 -14.57
C THR A 116 -2.06 -15.33 -13.46
N ARG A 117 -1.55 -16.53 -13.74
CA ARG A 117 -0.71 -17.30 -12.81
C ARG A 117 0.75 -17.22 -13.25
N THR A 118 1.63 -16.89 -12.32
CA THR A 118 3.08 -17.06 -12.50
C THR A 118 3.45 -18.47 -12.07
N GLY A 119 4.06 -19.22 -12.99
CA GLY A 119 4.66 -20.54 -12.74
C GLY A 119 6.17 -20.45 -12.62
#